data_AF-A0A5C7V8B1-F1
#
_entry.id   AF-A0A5C7V8B1-F1
#
_cell.length_a   1.000
_cell.length_b   1.000
_cell.length_c   1.000
_cell.angle_alpha   90.00
_cell.angle_beta   90.00
_cell.angle_gamma   90.00
#
_symmetry.space_group_name_H-M   'P 1'
#
loop_
_entity.id
_entity.type
_entity.pdbx_description
1 polymer ?
#
loop_
_entity_poly.entity_id
_entity_poly.type
_entity_poly.pdbx_seq_one_letter_code
_entity_poly.pdbx_strand_id
1 'polypeptide(L)'
;MKTLEQFRFKSLAAAVIIGLCAVSVSVFAVGPDSGKGKKPRGETAAQNLSVPAIMVGILGTVQCGTEQSQSALVPPTGEPLTGYEVPGYYWIQKVHTWQTQCFNADEAVAFGNWGDNLSGDAKLKVGSPIRVELVLTNMTDYSVTGLNTIPSGTLQGYTVIKLQPSLADRLSAYGHAATGDTSSGWNSTPVDFPQASWVVHNQGITFSVLNLDTGVYAVPPGTNPTAEINATGKIVYGYNLRVSAAGNYRIQFTTTPAVTLTGVDAGDLIDENNVSIDIVVAPGGGGGGKKPR
;
A
#
# COMPACT_ATOMS: atom_id res chain seq x y z
N MET A 1 -54.31 -32.98 -29.89
CA MET A 1 -53.55 -32.34 -30.99
C MET A 1 -54.09 -30.92 -31.15
N LYS A 2 -53.21 -29.90 -31.02
CA LYS A 2 -53.42 -28.44 -31.23
C LYS A 2 -54.21 -27.70 -30.14
N THR A 3 -53.82 -26.55 -29.59
CA THR A 3 -52.57 -25.74 -29.56
C THR A 3 -52.81 -24.64 -28.50
N LEU A 4 -51.78 -24.27 -27.72
CA LEU A 4 -51.73 -23.05 -26.90
C LEU A 4 -51.45 -21.83 -27.78
N GLU A 5 -52.13 -20.70 -27.55
CA GLU A 5 -51.61 -19.34 -27.84
C GLU A 5 -52.04 -18.38 -26.71
N GLN A 6 -51.05 -17.95 -25.91
CA GLN A 6 -50.47 -16.59 -25.88
C GLN A 6 -51.38 -15.50 -25.29
N PHE A 7 -51.27 -15.32 -23.97
CA PHE A 7 -51.59 -14.05 -23.31
C PHE A 7 -50.35 -13.13 -23.35
N ARG A 8 -50.46 -12.01 -24.08
CA ARG A 8 -49.48 -10.92 -24.07
C ARG A 8 -49.80 -9.96 -22.93
N PHE A 9 -48.91 -9.83 -21.94
CA PHE A 9 -48.92 -8.72 -21.00
C PHE A 9 -48.01 -7.60 -21.51
N LYS A 10 -48.58 -6.39 -21.53
CA LYS A 10 -47.96 -5.14 -21.98
C LYS A 10 -46.99 -4.62 -20.92
N SER A 11 -45.82 -4.22 -21.39
CA SER A 11 -44.71 -3.61 -20.67
C SER A 11 -45.09 -2.27 -20.02
N LEU A 12 -44.63 -2.03 -18.79
CA LEU A 12 -44.53 -0.70 -18.19
C LEU A 12 -43.09 -0.44 -17.75
N ALA A 13 -42.62 0.75 -18.10
CA ALA A 13 -41.23 1.18 -18.14
C ALA A 13 -40.55 1.29 -16.77
N ALA A 14 -39.32 0.75 -16.67
CA ALA A 14 -38.35 1.13 -15.66
C ALA A 14 -37.32 2.06 -16.30
N ALA A 15 -37.18 3.26 -15.74
CA ALA A 15 -36.21 4.26 -16.16
C ALA A 15 -34.78 3.79 -15.83
N VAL A 16 -33.95 3.63 -16.85
CA VAL A 16 -32.50 3.43 -16.72
C VAL A 16 -31.84 4.74 -17.07
N ILE A 17 -31.16 5.35 -16.09
CA ILE A 17 -30.27 6.49 -16.32
C ILE A 17 -29.02 5.94 -17.02
N ILE A 18 -28.93 6.18 -18.32
CA ILE A 18 -27.73 5.95 -19.13
C ILE A 18 -26.81 7.15 -18.93
N GLY A 19 -25.82 7.02 -18.04
CA GLY A 19 -24.66 7.90 -17.99
C GLY A 19 -23.62 7.39 -18.98
N LEU A 20 -23.62 7.94 -20.20
CA LEU A 20 -22.70 7.58 -21.26
C LEU A 20 -21.28 8.09 -20.97
N CYS A 21 -20.38 7.14 -20.78
CA CYS A 21 -19.01 7.07 -21.30
C CYS A 21 -18.29 8.40 -21.61
N ALA A 22 -17.45 8.85 -20.68
CA ALA A 22 -16.20 9.51 -21.04
C ALA A 22 -15.12 8.44 -21.16
N VAL A 23 -14.81 8.04 -22.39
CA VAL A 23 -13.65 7.21 -22.71
C VAL A 23 -12.38 8.00 -22.44
N SER A 24 -11.60 7.54 -21.46
CA SER A 24 -10.22 7.97 -21.28
C SER A 24 -9.32 6.75 -21.13
N VAL A 25 -8.60 6.50 -22.21
CA VAL A 25 -7.55 5.49 -22.39
C VAL A 25 -6.58 5.44 -21.20
N SER A 26 -6.60 4.33 -20.48
CA SER A 26 -5.61 4.00 -19.44
C SER A 26 -4.30 3.54 -20.10
N VAL A 27 -3.19 4.16 -19.71
CA VAL A 27 -1.85 3.76 -20.15
C VAL A 27 -1.42 2.54 -19.31
N PHE A 28 -1.23 1.42 -20.00
CA PHE A 28 -0.88 0.11 -19.47
C PHE A 28 0.43 0.10 -18.65
N ALA A 29 0.50 -0.82 -17.69
CA ALA A 29 1.79 -1.37 -17.27
C ALA A 29 2.46 -1.97 -18.51
N VAL A 30 3.66 -1.50 -18.82
CA VAL A 30 4.45 -2.01 -19.94
C VAL A 30 4.86 -3.44 -19.59
N GLY A 31 4.12 -4.40 -20.14
CA GLY A 31 4.60 -5.77 -20.29
C GLY A 31 5.88 -5.79 -21.13
N PRO A 32 6.56 -6.94 -21.25
CA PRO A 32 7.83 -7.01 -21.95
C PRO A 32 7.61 -6.81 -23.46
N ASP A 33 7.63 -5.56 -23.95
CA ASP A 33 8.59 -5.13 -24.99
C ASP A 33 8.65 -3.60 -25.23
N SER A 34 9.87 -3.15 -25.52
CA SER A 34 10.39 -1.93 -26.18
C SER A 34 9.66 -0.56 -26.11
N GLY A 35 10.35 0.45 -25.53
CA GLY A 35 10.46 1.77 -26.16
C GLY A 35 9.89 3.02 -25.44
N LYS A 36 10.82 3.89 -25.04
CA LYS A 36 10.74 5.37 -24.90
C LYS A 36 9.78 5.97 -23.85
N GLY A 37 10.43 6.36 -22.75
CA GLY A 37 10.04 7.30 -21.70
C GLY A 37 8.84 8.22 -21.94
N LYS A 38 7.84 8.08 -21.04
CA LYS A 38 6.93 9.17 -20.66
C LYS A 38 6.87 9.26 -19.13
N LYS A 39 6.83 10.50 -18.63
CA LYS A 39 6.78 10.86 -17.21
C LYS A 39 5.45 10.42 -16.57
N PRO A 40 5.43 10.02 -15.29
CA PRO A 40 4.22 9.56 -14.62
C PRO A 40 3.39 10.75 -14.12
N ARG A 41 2.06 10.69 -14.28
CA ARG A 41 1.15 11.66 -13.64
C ARG A 41 -0.21 11.02 -13.32
N GLY A 42 -0.57 11.02 -12.03
CA GLY A 42 -1.94 10.96 -11.49
C GLY A 42 -2.57 9.57 -11.41
N GLU A 43 -2.52 8.96 -10.22
CA GLU A 43 -2.95 7.60 -9.91
C GLU A 43 -4.44 7.51 -9.56
N THR A 44 -5.17 6.60 -10.20
CA THR A 44 -6.26 5.87 -9.52
C THR A 44 -5.89 4.40 -9.64
N ALA A 45 -4.90 3.99 -8.86
CA ALA A 45 -4.43 2.62 -8.87
C ALA A 45 -5.55 1.69 -8.40
N ALA A 46 -5.78 0.59 -9.13
CA ALA A 46 -6.45 -0.58 -8.58
C ALA A 46 -5.85 -0.87 -7.19
N GLN A 47 -6.68 -0.93 -6.16
CA GLN A 47 -6.20 -1.23 -4.82
C GLN A 47 -5.90 -2.73 -4.75
N ASN A 48 -4.65 -3.07 -4.41
CA ASN A 48 -4.14 -4.44 -4.31
C ASN A 48 -3.64 -4.72 -2.89
N LEU A 49 -4.52 -4.49 -1.91
CA LEU A 49 -4.18 -4.81 -0.52
C LEU A 49 -3.96 -6.32 -0.44
N SER A 50 -2.74 -6.72 -0.09
CA SER A 50 -2.30 -8.11 -0.14
C SER A 50 -1.96 -8.67 1.23
N VAL A 51 -1.68 -7.79 2.21
CA VAL A 51 -1.47 -8.14 3.61
C VAL A 51 -2.68 -7.69 4.42
N PRO A 52 -3.29 -8.57 5.24
CA PRO A 52 -4.44 -8.22 6.03
C PRO A 52 -4.26 -6.97 6.88
N ALA A 53 -5.35 -6.24 7.09
CA ALA A 53 -5.29 -4.93 7.73
C ALA A 53 -6.36 -4.72 8.79
N ILE A 54 -6.04 -3.87 9.76
CA ILE A 54 -6.98 -3.23 10.68
C ILE A 54 -7.12 -1.78 10.25
N MET A 55 -8.33 -1.37 9.91
CA MET A 55 -8.62 -0.03 9.43
C MET A 55 -9.21 0.84 10.53
N VAL A 56 -8.39 1.76 11.07
CA VAL A 56 -8.87 2.85 11.91
C VAL A 56 -9.15 4.04 10.98
N GLY A 57 -10.35 4.03 10.40
CA GLY A 57 -10.81 4.98 9.38
C GLY A 57 -10.71 4.46 7.94
N ILE A 58 -10.86 5.36 6.96
CA ILE A 58 -11.04 5.03 5.53
C ILE A 58 -9.73 5.18 4.75
N LEU A 59 -9.46 4.26 3.83
CA LEU A 59 -8.36 4.34 2.85
C LEU A 59 -8.86 4.11 1.42
N GLY A 60 -9.14 5.20 0.70
CA GLY A 60 -9.59 5.13 -0.69
C GLY A 60 -10.83 4.25 -0.84
N THR A 61 -10.74 3.18 -1.63
CA THR A 61 -11.85 2.26 -1.90
C THR A 61 -11.82 0.98 -1.09
N VAL A 62 -10.90 0.80 -0.14
CA VAL A 62 -10.72 -0.47 0.61
C VAL A 62 -12.02 -0.72 1.38
N GLN A 63 -12.62 -1.90 1.18
CA GLN A 63 -13.85 -2.29 1.86
C GLN A 63 -13.53 -3.36 2.91
N CYS A 64 -13.51 -2.96 4.17
CA CYS A 64 -13.28 -3.87 5.29
C CYS A 64 -14.57 -4.27 6.00
N GLY A 65 -14.48 -5.31 6.82
CA GLY A 65 -15.61 -5.78 7.61
C GLY A 65 -15.95 -4.84 8.77
N THR A 66 -16.53 -5.37 9.84
CA THR A 66 -16.76 -4.64 11.09
C THR A 66 -15.64 -4.94 12.09
N GLU A 67 -15.76 -4.47 13.33
CA GLU A 67 -14.80 -4.84 14.39
C GLU A 67 -14.93 -6.31 14.81
N GLN A 68 -16.11 -6.90 14.58
CA GLN A 68 -16.45 -8.25 15.01
C GLN A 68 -16.39 -9.29 13.87
N SER A 69 -16.20 -8.84 12.64
CA SER A 69 -16.19 -9.72 11.46
C SER A 69 -15.34 -9.11 10.36
N GLN A 70 -14.39 -9.88 9.84
CA GLN A 70 -13.56 -9.49 8.71
C GLN A 70 -14.39 -9.37 7.43
N SER A 71 -13.86 -8.63 6.45
CA SER A 71 -14.36 -8.69 5.08
C SER A 71 -14.11 -10.06 4.46
N ALA A 72 -14.88 -10.38 3.42
CA ALA A 72 -14.56 -11.49 2.53
C ALA A 72 -13.26 -11.18 1.76
N LEU A 73 -12.49 -12.23 1.48
CA LEU A 73 -11.38 -12.14 0.55
C LEU A 73 -11.92 -11.85 -0.87
N VAL A 74 -11.38 -10.83 -1.54
CA VAL A 74 -11.71 -10.52 -2.93
C VAL A 74 -10.61 -11.11 -3.82
N PRO A 75 -10.88 -12.20 -4.56
CA PRO A 75 -9.90 -12.80 -5.45
C PRO A 75 -9.61 -11.90 -6.66
N PRO A 76 -8.44 -12.06 -7.31
CA PRO A 76 -8.18 -11.37 -8.55
C PRO A 76 -9.12 -11.82 -9.67
N THR A 77 -9.36 -10.90 -10.61
CA THR A 77 -10.15 -11.13 -11.81
C THR A 77 -9.32 -10.85 -13.05
N GLY A 78 -9.70 -11.43 -14.19
CA GLY A 78 -9.02 -11.27 -15.46
C GLY A 78 -8.14 -12.46 -15.84
N GLU A 79 -7.17 -12.22 -16.72
CA GLU A 79 -6.24 -13.24 -17.20
C GLU A 79 -4.82 -12.94 -16.67
N PRO A 80 -4.20 -13.87 -15.91
CA PRO A 80 -2.85 -13.70 -15.43
C PRO A 80 -1.83 -13.44 -16.53
N LEU A 81 -0.78 -12.69 -16.20
CA LEU A 81 0.29 -12.38 -17.14
C LEU A 81 1.50 -13.27 -16.90
N THR A 82 2.26 -13.50 -17.97
CA THR A 82 3.50 -14.27 -17.99
C THR A 82 4.60 -13.50 -18.76
N GLY A 83 5.79 -14.10 -18.90
CA GLY A 83 6.93 -13.51 -19.60
C GLY A 83 7.85 -12.66 -18.73
N TYR A 84 7.75 -12.80 -17.40
CA TYR A 84 8.65 -12.15 -16.45
C TYR A 84 9.93 -12.98 -16.19
N GLU A 85 10.90 -12.39 -15.48
CA GLU A 85 12.15 -13.08 -15.11
C GLU A 85 11.88 -14.26 -14.17
N VAL A 86 10.91 -14.11 -13.26
CA VAL A 86 10.39 -15.22 -12.47
C VAL A 86 9.39 -16.01 -13.35
N PRO A 87 9.65 -17.30 -13.67
CA PRO A 87 8.78 -18.07 -14.56
C PRO A 87 7.44 -18.41 -13.90
N GLY A 88 6.33 -18.18 -14.63
CA GLY A 88 4.99 -18.53 -14.18
C GLY A 88 3.91 -17.61 -14.74
N TYR A 89 2.70 -17.76 -14.23
CA TYR A 89 1.57 -16.89 -14.47
C TYR A 89 1.25 -16.12 -13.18
N TYR A 90 0.97 -14.83 -13.30
CA TYR A 90 0.87 -13.93 -12.15
C TYR A 90 -0.28 -12.94 -12.26
N TRP A 91 -0.90 -12.70 -11.11
CA TRP A 91 -1.79 -11.58 -10.88
C TRP A 91 -0.94 -10.36 -10.51
N ILE A 92 -0.84 -9.42 -11.44
CA ILE A 92 0.06 -8.26 -11.37
C ILE A 92 -0.60 -7.09 -10.64
N GLN A 93 0.13 -6.49 -9.69
CA GLN A 93 -0.29 -5.29 -8.98
C GLN A 93 -0.51 -4.13 -9.95
N LYS A 94 -1.51 -3.29 -9.65
CA LYS A 94 -1.96 -2.15 -10.46
C LYS A 94 -2.51 -2.50 -11.85
N VAL A 95 -2.51 -3.78 -12.21
CA VAL A 95 -3.10 -4.30 -13.46
C VAL A 95 -4.37 -5.09 -13.16
N HIS A 96 -4.28 -6.06 -12.25
CA HIS A 96 -5.44 -6.77 -11.73
C HIS A 96 -5.86 -6.14 -10.40
N THR A 97 -7.08 -6.42 -9.95
CA THR A 97 -7.63 -5.95 -8.67
C THR A 97 -7.80 -7.12 -7.73
N TRP A 98 -7.40 -7.00 -6.47
CA TRP A 98 -7.74 -7.98 -5.43
C TRP A 98 -7.67 -7.31 -4.06
N GLN A 99 -8.29 -7.92 -3.06
CA GLN A 99 -8.25 -7.42 -1.71
C GLN A 99 -8.19 -8.59 -0.73
N THR A 100 -7.16 -8.59 0.10
CA THR A 100 -7.04 -9.40 1.31
C THR A 100 -8.18 -9.12 2.30
N GLN A 101 -8.35 -10.01 3.29
CA GLN A 101 -9.29 -9.76 4.39
C GLN A 101 -8.81 -8.60 5.28
N CYS A 102 -9.75 -7.85 5.82
CA CYS A 102 -9.47 -6.76 6.77
C CYS A 102 -10.67 -6.44 7.67
N PHE A 103 -10.39 -5.78 8.79
CA PHE A 103 -11.39 -5.29 9.76
C PHE A 103 -11.46 -3.76 9.73
N ASN A 104 -12.61 -3.21 10.11
CA ASN A 104 -12.65 -1.84 10.64
C ASN A 104 -12.57 -1.92 12.16
N ALA A 105 -11.90 -0.97 12.79
CA ALA A 105 -11.83 -0.84 14.23
C ALA A 105 -11.87 0.63 14.63
N ASP A 106 -12.48 0.93 15.77
CA ASP A 106 -12.45 2.25 16.36
C ASP A 106 -11.06 2.58 16.93
N GLU A 107 -10.35 1.56 17.44
CA GLU A 107 -9.02 1.69 18.02
C GLU A 107 -8.09 0.52 17.61
N ALA A 108 -6.77 0.75 17.62
CA ALA A 108 -5.78 -0.30 17.40
C ALA A 108 -4.48 -0.05 18.17
N VAL A 109 -3.76 -1.13 18.48
CA VAL A 109 -2.41 -1.07 19.02
C VAL A 109 -1.43 -1.47 17.91
N ALA A 110 -0.39 -0.67 17.73
CA ALA A 110 0.55 -0.83 16.63
C ALA A 110 2.02 -0.73 17.06
N PHE A 111 2.89 -1.23 16.20
CA PHE A 111 4.33 -1.06 16.23
C PHE A 111 4.80 -0.40 14.93
N GLY A 112 5.65 0.61 15.02
CA GLY A 112 6.16 1.34 13.85
C GLY A 112 7.35 0.64 13.20
N ASN A 113 7.33 0.49 11.88
CA ASN A 113 8.47 -0.01 11.11
C ASN A 113 8.86 0.99 10.03
N TRP A 114 10.09 1.51 10.11
CA TRP A 114 10.60 2.46 9.13
C TRP A 114 11.02 1.77 7.83
N GLY A 115 10.98 2.52 6.73
CA GLY A 115 11.62 2.07 5.48
C GLY A 115 13.12 1.88 5.67
N ASP A 116 13.67 0.78 5.16
CA ASP A 116 15.09 0.38 5.30
C ASP A 116 16.09 1.48 4.92
N ASN A 117 15.69 2.38 4.02
CA ASN A 117 16.54 3.48 3.58
C ASN A 117 16.70 4.60 4.62
N LEU A 118 16.02 4.53 5.77
CA LEU A 118 16.14 5.48 6.88
C LEU A 118 16.90 4.91 8.08
N SER A 119 16.77 3.60 8.32
CA SER A 119 17.35 2.90 9.47
C SER A 119 18.66 2.16 9.15
N GLY A 120 19.05 2.07 7.87
CA GLY A 120 20.29 1.43 7.42
C GLY A 120 21.42 2.38 6.99
N ASP A 121 22.42 1.84 6.29
CA ASP A 121 23.62 2.57 5.82
C ASP A 121 23.39 3.50 4.61
N ALA A 122 22.15 3.89 4.36
CA ALA A 122 21.79 4.69 3.21
C ALA A 122 22.44 6.08 3.27
N LYS A 123 23.20 6.43 2.23
CA LYS A 123 23.85 7.75 2.13
C LYS A 123 22.87 8.79 1.63
N LEU A 124 22.12 9.38 2.56
CA LEU A 124 21.18 10.47 2.27
C LEU A 124 21.94 11.75 1.92
N LYS A 125 21.47 12.48 0.90
CA LYS A 125 22.18 13.65 0.36
C LYS A 125 21.23 14.77 0.01
N VAL A 126 21.69 16.00 0.20
CA VAL A 126 21.01 17.22 -0.27
C VAL A 126 20.68 17.11 -1.76
N GLY A 127 19.46 17.54 -2.13
CA GLY A 127 18.99 17.57 -3.52
C GLY A 127 18.57 16.21 -4.10
N SER A 128 18.93 15.10 -3.46
CA SER A 128 18.44 13.77 -3.84
C SER A 128 17.06 13.52 -3.21
N PRO A 129 16.11 12.90 -3.91
CA PRO A 129 14.87 12.45 -3.29
C PRO A 129 15.20 11.46 -2.16
N ILE A 130 14.66 11.70 -0.97
CA ILE A 130 14.67 10.77 0.15
C ILE A 130 13.26 10.26 0.31
N ARG A 131 13.08 8.94 0.24
CA ARG A 131 11.77 8.32 0.44
C ARG A 131 11.60 8.09 1.94
N VAL A 132 10.61 8.72 2.54
CA VAL A 132 10.24 8.51 3.94
C VAL A 132 9.06 7.56 3.96
N GLU A 133 9.16 6.47 4.71
CA GLU A 133 8.13 5.44 4.82
C GLU A 133 8.01 4.94 6.25
N LEU A 134 6.77 4.79 6.70
CA LEU A 134 6.41 4.13 7.96
C LEU A 134 5.28 3.13 7.70
N VAL A 135 5.44 1.89 8.17
CA VAL A 135 4.40 0.86 8.22
C VAL A 135 4.02 0.63 9.68
N LEU A 136 2.73 0.61 9.98
CA LEU A 136 2.24 0.23 11.30
C LEU A 136 1.85 -1.24 11.27
N THR A 137 2.43 -2.07 12.15
CA THR A 137 2.09 -3.48 12.30
C THR A 137 1.26 -3.72 13.55
N ASN A 138 0.30 -4.62 13.45
CA ASN A 138 -0.65 -4.93 14.52
C ASN A 138 0.04 -5.51 15.75
N MET A 139 -0.38 -5.02 16.91
CA MET A 139 -0.05 -5.53 18.25
C MET A 139 -1.31 -5.84 19.07
N THR A 140 -2.50 -5.61 18.52
CA THR A 140 -3.77 -5.98 19.12
C THR A 140 -3.93 -7.50 19.06
N ASP A 141 -4.33 -8.07 20.20
CA ASP A 141 -4.74 -9.48 20.29
C ASP A 141 -6.25 -9.60 20.10
N TYR A 142 -6.68 -10.14 18.96
CA TYR A 142 -8.08 -10.44 18.67
C TYR A 142 -8.46 -11.84 19.17
N SER A 143 -8.22 -12.12 20.44
CA SER A 143 -8.59 -13.39 21.10
C SER A 143 -9.64 -13.17 22.19
N VAL A 144 -10.88 -12.81 21.83
CA VAL A 144 -11.96 -12.66 22.82
C VAL A 144 -13.13 -13.59 22.51
N THR A 145 -13.53 -14.38 23.51
CA THR A 145 -14.79 -15.14 23.52
C THR A 145 -15.98 -14.22 23.27
N GLY A 146 -16.71 -14.44 22.17
CA GLY A 146 -17.88 -13.65 21.79
C GLY A 146 -17.75 -12.89 20.47
N LEU A 147 -16.52 -12.78 19.91
CA LEU A 147 -16.34 -12.53 18.49
C LEU A 147 -16.60 -13.84 17.72
N ASN A 148 -17.04 -13.75 16.47
CA ASN A 148 -16.84 -14.86 15.54
C ASN A 148 -15.34 -15.14 15.52
N THR A 149 -14.93 -16.27 16.09
CA THR A 149 -13.55 -16.70 16.22
C THR A 149 -12.79 -16.36 14.95
N ILE A 150 -11.77 -15.50 14.99
CA ILE A 150 -10.83 -15.39 13.88
C ILE A 150 -10.20 -16.78 13.77
N PRO A 151 -10.54 -17.58 12.74
CA PRO A 151 -10.16 -18.98 12.72
C PRO A 151 -8.63 -19.06 12.82
N SER A 152 -8.13 -19.80 13.82
CA SER A 152 -6.69 -19.99 14.05
C SER A 152 -5.86 -18.73 14.33
N GLY A 153 -6.48 -17.57 14.56
CA GLY A 153 -5.76 -16.30 14.74
C GLY A 153 -5.09 -15.79 13.46
N THR A 154 -5.60 -16.18 12.29
CA THR A 154 -5.05 -15.79 10.99
C THR A 154 -6.10 -15.16 10.08
N LEU A 155 -5.65 -14.31 9.16
CA LEU A 155 -6.45 -13.78 8.06
C LEU A 155 -5.82 -14.16 6.73
N GLN A 156 -6.65 -14.33 5.71
CA GLN A 156 -6.19 -14.68 4.36
C GLN A 156 -5.77 -13.46 3.57
N GLY A 157 -4.62 -13.57 2.91
CA GLY A 157 -4.07 -12.59 1.97
C GLY A 157 -3.23 -13.24 0.87
N TYR A 158 -2.35 -12.46 0.25
CA TYR A 158 -1.49 -12.92 -0.84
C TYR A 158 -0.03 -12.49 -0.64
N THR A 159 0.89 -13.45 -0.79
CA THR A 159 2.32 -13.13 -0.84
C THR A 159 2.66 -12.54 -2.20
N VAL A 160 2.99 -11.25 -2.20
CA VAL A 160 3.43 -10.55 -3.40
C VAL A 160 4.94 -10.73 -3.58
N ILE A 161 5.35 -11.09 -4.79
CA ILE A 161 6.74 -11.29 -5.16
C ILE A 161 7.17 -10.28 -6.22
N LYS A 162 8.46 -9.95 -6.21
CA LYS A 162 9.11 -9.15 -7.25
C LYS A 162 9.37 -10.04 -8.47
N LEU A 163 8.77 -9.70 -9.60
CA LEU A 163 8.79 -10.55 -10.80
C LEU A 163 9.97 -10.26 -11.74
N GLN A 164 10.63 -9.12 -11.56
CA GLN A 164 11.82 -8.73 -12.30
C GLN A 164 12.95 -8.36 -11.33
N PRO A 165 13.55 -9.36 -10.65
CA PRO A 165 14.61 -9.11 -9.67
C PRO A 165 15.78 -8.26 -10.19
N SER A 166 16.07 -8.30 -11.50
CA SER A 166 17.15 -7.51 -12.10
C SER A 166 16.86 -6.00 -12.14
N LEU A 167 15.59 -5.59 -12.06
CA LEU A 167 15.17 -4.20 -12.12
C LEU A 167 15.15 -3.57 -10.72
N ALA A 168 15.31 -2.24 -10.65
CA ALA A 168 15.02 -1.50 -9.41
C ALA A 168 13.53 -1.62 -9.05
N ASP A 169 13.19 -1.57 -7.76
CA ASP A 169 11.81 -1.79 -7.28
C ASP A 169 10.79 -0.87 -7.95
N ARG A 170 11.13 0.40 -8.15
CA ARG A 170 10.27 1.38 -8.85
C ARG A 170 9.99 1.05 -10.32
N LEU A 171 10.75 0.13 -10.91
CA LEU A 171 10.65 -0.30 -12.32
C LEU A 171 10.18 -1.75 -12.46
N SER A 172 10.16 -2.53 -11.38
CA SER A 172 9.79 -3.94 -11.42
C SER A 172 8.29 -4.11 -11.36
N ALA A 173 7.78 -5.12 -12.07
CA ALA A 173 6.46 -5.67 -11.79
C ALA A 173 6.48 -6.46 -10.47
N TYR A 174 5.34 -6.41 -9.78
CA TYR A 174 5.06 -7.18 -8.57
C TYR A 174 3.72 -7.89 -8.73
N GLY A 175 3.58 -9.09 -8.18
CA GLY A 175 2.34 -9.85 -8.25
C GLY A 175 2.37 -11.09 -7.38
N HIS A 176 1.27 -11.85 -7.37
CA HIS A 176 1.23 -13.16 -6.72
C HIS A 176 0.90 -14.25 -7.73
N ALA A 177 1.29 -15.48 -7.43
CA ALA A 177 1.15 -16.60 -8.34
C ALA A 177 -0.31 -16.88 -8.68
N ALA A 178 -0.56 -17.14 -9.96
CA ALA A 178 -1.78 -17.74 -10.47
C ALA A 178 -1.54 -19.23 -10.70
N THR A 179 -2.58 -20.03 -10.49
CA THR A 179 -2.58 -21.48 -10.73
C THR A 179 -3.73 -21.86 -11.66
N GLY A 180 -3.68 -23.07 -12.22
CA GLY A 180 -4.64 -23.51 -13.23
C GLY A 180 -4.18 -23.15 -14.65
N ASP A 181 -5.12 -23.18 -15.58
CA ASP A 181 -4.90 -22.83 -16.98
C ASP A 181 -6.18 -22.28 -17.63
N THR A 182 -6.11 -21.94 -18.91
CA THR A 182 -7.25 -21.40 -19.68
C THR A 182 -8.43 -22.37 -19.80
N SER A 183 -8.21 -23.67 -19.65
CA SER A 183 -9.24 -24.71 -19.74
C SER A 183 -9.91 -25.02 -18.40
N SER A 184 -9.16 -24.98 -17.30
CA SER A 184 -9.65 -25.21 -15.93
C SER A 184 -10.07 -23.93 -15.20
N GLY A 185 -9.74 -22.77 -15.76
CA GLY A 185 -9.84 -21.47 -15.10
C GLY A 185 -8.61 -21.17 -14.25
N TRP A 186 -8.28 -19.88 -14.18
CA TRP A 186 -7.20 -19.35 -13.36
C TRP A 186 -7.68 -19.15 -11.91
N ASN A 187 -6.85 -19.56 -10.96
CA ASN A 187 -7.12 -19.49 -9.54
C ASN A 187 -5.97 -18.83 -8.77
N SER A 188 -6.26 -18.44 -7.53
CA SER A 188 -5.26 -17.95 -6.58
C SER A 188 -5.25 -18.85 -5.35
N THR A 189 -4.08 -18.99 -4.73
CA THR A 189 -3.94 -19.68 -3.44
C THR A 189 -3.64 -18.64 -2.38
N PRO A 190 -4.64 -18.22 -1.59
CA PRO A 190 -4.43 -17.32 -0.47
C PRO A 190 -3.57 -17.99 0.59
N VAL A 191 -2.87 -17.19 1.38
CA VAL A 191 -2.06 -17.65 2.51
C VAL A 191 -2.58 -17.07 3.81
N ASP A 192 -2.39 -17.81 4.90
CA ASP A 192 -2.75 -17.37 6.24
C ASP A 192 -1.66 -16.48 6.83
N PHE A 193 -2.04 -15.25 7.18
CA PHE A 193 -1.19 -14.29 7.86
C PHE A 193 -1.53 -14.27 9.36
N PRO A 194 -0.54 -14.47 10.25
CA PRO A 194 -0.75 -14.36 11.70
C PRO A 194 -1.04 -12.91 12.11
N GLN A 195 -1.74 -12.71 13.22
CA GLN A 195 -2.15 -11.38 13.70
C GLN A 195 -1.02 -10.35 13.75
N ALA A 196 0.18 -10.75 14.21
CA ALA A 196 1.33 -9.87 14.32
C ALA A 196 1.87 -9.35 12.97
N SER A 197 1.46 -9.97 11.85
CA SER A 197 1.86 -9.56 10.50
C SER A 197 0.86 -8.62 9.82
N TRP A 198 -0.32 -8.42 10.42
CA TRP A 198 -1.33 -7.52 9.88
C TRP A 198 -0.85 -6.08 9.96
N VAL A 199 -1.27 -5.25 9.01
CA VAL A 199 -0.94 -3.82 8.99
C VAL A 199 -2.07 -2.99 9.60
N VAL A 200 -1.74 -1.85 10.19
CA VAL A 200 -2.71 -0.92 10.76
C VAL A 200 -2.79 0.34 9.91
N HIS A 201 -3.99 0.71 9.49
CA HIS A 201 -4.27 2.01 8.91
C HIS A 201 -4.77 2.96 10.01
N ASN A 202 -4.25 4.18 10.03
CA ASN A 202 -4.57 5.26 10.95
C ASN A 202 -4.93 6.49 10.11
N GLN A 203 -6.22 6.70 9.90
CA GLN A 203 -6.70 7.88 9.22
C GLN A 203 -6.38 9.12 10.05
N GLY A 204 -5.70 10.09 9.43
CA GLY A 204 -5.34 11.34 10.09
C GLY A 204 -3.98 11.32 10.79
N ILE A 205 -3.18 10.26 10.62
CA ILE A 205 -1.76 10.32 10.98
C ILE A 205 -1.09 11.54 10.34
N THR A 206 -0.21 12.20 11.08
CA THR A 206 0.54 13.35 10.60
C THR A 206 2.04 13.11 10.74
N PHE A 207 2.86 13.95 10.10
CA PHE A 207 4.30 13.86 10.20
C PHE A 207 4.96 15.25 10.17
N SER A 208 6.24 15.28 10.56
CA SER A 208 7.10 16.46 10.51
C SER A 208 8.55 16.08 10.24
N VAL A 209 9.35 17.04 9.79
CA VAL A 209 10.79 16.90 9.61
C VAL A 209 11.51 18.14 10.15
N LEU A 210 12.15 18.01 11.31
CA LEU A 210 12.89 19.07 11.98
C LEU A 210 14.38 18.97 11.61
N ASN A 211 15.01 20.05 11.16
CA ASN A 211 16.47 20.14 11.13
C ASN A 211 16.95 20.44 12.56
N LEU A 212 17.65 19.50 13.17
CA LEU A 212 18.11 19.57 14.56
C LEU A 212 19.25 20.57 14.74
N ASP A 213 20.03 20.83 13.70
CA ASP A 213 21.16 21.77 13.75
C ASP A 213 20.70 23.24 13.76
N THR A 214 19.53 23.52 13.17
CA THR A 214 19.00 24.88 13.00
C THR A 214 17.70 25.15 13.76
N GLY A 215 17.00 24.10 14.21
CA GLY A 215 15.67 24.21 14.80
C GLY A 215 14.55 24.54 13.80
N VAL A 216 14.83 24.49 12.50
CA VAL A 216 13.87 24.83 11.44
C VAL A 216 13.27 23.57 10.84
N TYR A 217 11.94 23.56 10.68
CA TYR A 217 11.25 22.46 10.01
C TYR A 217 11.46 22.51 8.50
N ALA A 218 11.98 21.43 7.93
CA ALA A 218 11.93 21.16 6.50
C ALA A 218 10.51 20.74 6.07
N VAL A 219 9.77 20.09 6.99
CA VAL A 219 8.34 19.84 6.85
C VAL A 219 7.67 20.16 8.19
N PRO A 220 6.69 21.07 8.25
CA PRO A 220 6.07 21.48 9.50
C PRO A 220 5.25 20.35 10.16
N PRO A 221 5.08 20.37 11.50
CA PRO A 221 4.14 19.50 12.20
C PRO A 221 2.72 19.59 11.67
N GLY A 222 1.99 18.46 11.75
CA GLY A 222 0.63 18.36 11.23
C GLY A 222 0.54 18.17 9.72
N THR A 223 1.66 17.95 9.02
CA THR A 223 1.63 17.62 7.59
C THR A 223 1.09 16.20 7.42
N ASN A 224 0.13 15.99 6.51
CA ASN A 224 -0.38 14.65 6.23
C ASN A 224 0.57 13.91 5.28
N PRO A 225 1.10 12.74 5.67
CA PRO A 225 1.77 11.85 4.74
C PRO A 225 0.73 11.23 3.79
N THR A 226 1.18 10.68 2.66
CA THR A 226 0.28 9.93 1.78
C THR A 226 0.20 8.49 2.27
N ALA A 227 -0.99 8.04 2.66
CA ALA A 227 -1.23 6.61 2.85
C ALA A 227 -1.39 5.94 1.47
N GLU A 228 -0.58 4.93 1.20
CA GLU A 228 -0.58 4.20 -0.07
C GLU A 228 -0.38 2.71 0.15
N ILE A 229 -0.73 1.91 -0.86
CA ILE A 229 -0.41 0.48 -0.89
C ILE A 229 0.90 0.33 -1.66
N ASN A 230 1.94 -0.16 -0.98
CA ASN A 230 3.26 -0.33 -1.59
C ASN A 230 3.31 -1.53 -2.55
N ALA A 231 4.48 -1.73 -3.18
CA ALA A 231 4.71 -2.81 -4.13
C ALA A 231 4.52 -4.24 -3.56
N THR A 232 4.52 -4.39 -2.23
CA THR A 232 4.27 -5.67 -1.55
C THR A 232 2.82 -5.83 -1.09
N GLY A 233 1.98 -4.83 -1.35
CA GLY A 233 0.56 -4.85 -0.99
C GLY A 233 0.29 -4.51 0.47
N LYS A 234 1.23 -3.84 1.15
CA LYS A 234 1.09 -3.31 2.52
C LYS A 234 0.70 -1.84 2.48
N ILE A 235 -0.07 -1.41 3.49
CA ILE A 235 -0.33 0.01 3.74
C ILE A 235 0.93 0.65 4.30
N VAL A 236 1.37 1.75 3.70
CA VAL A 236 2.53 2.54 4.12
C VAL A 236 2.19 4.02 4.09
N TYR A 237 2.79 4.79 5.00
CA TYR A 237 2.74 6.24 4.95
C TYR A 237 4.01 6.77 4.29
N GLY A 238 3.86 7.21 3.05
CA GLY A 238 4.94 7.68 2.21
C GLY A 238 5.06 9.20 2.16
N TYR A 239 6.29 9.71 2.12
CA TYR A 239 6.60 11.08 1.74
C TYR A 239 7.90 11.19 0.94
N ASN A 240 7.90 12.00 -0.12
CA ASN A 240 9.10 12.25 -0.93
C ASN A 240 9.80 13.50 -0.42
N LEU A 241 10.68 13.32 0.58
CA LEU A 241 11.42 14.40 1.20
C LEU A 241 12.52 14.94 0.27
N ARG A 242 12.65 16.27 0.24
CA ARG A 242 13.80 16.98 -0.32
C ARG A 242 14.22 18.06 0.65
N VAL A 243 15.46 18.00 1.11
CA VAL A 243 16.05 19.04 1.95
C VAL A 243 17.05 19.86 1.15
N SER A 244 17.17 21.14 1.51
CA SER A 244 18.07 22.12 0.87
C SER A 244 19.43 22.24 1.56
N ALA A 245 19.56 21.71 2.78
CA ALA A 245 20.77 21.80 3.59
C ALA A 245 21.19 20.42 4.08
N ALA A 246 22.50 20.26 4.27
CA ALA A 246 23.05 19.12 4.99
C ALA A 246 22.83 19.32 6.49
N GLY A 247 22.78 18.23 7.24
CA GLY A 247 22.63 18.28 8.69
C GLY A 247 21.93 17.08 9.27
N ASN A 248 21.68 17.16 10.57
CA ASN A 248 20.90 16.19 11.33
C ASN A 248 19.42 16.58 11.25
N TYR A 249 18.57 15.62 10.93
CA TYR A 249 17.13 15.81 10.82
C TYR A 249 16.39 14.78 11.65
N ARG A 250 15.34 15.20 12.36
CA ARG A 250 14.37 14.31 13.00
C ARG A 250 13.14 14.20 12.14
N ILE A 251 12.79 12.98 11.73
CA ILE A 251 11.50 12.66 11.14
C ILE A 251 10.62 12.14 12.27
N GLN A 252 9.43 12.71 12.43
CA GLN A 252 8.46 12.27 13.45
C GLN A 252 7.12 12.02 12.80
N PHE A 253 6.50 10.89 13.13
CA PHE A 253 5.10 10.60 12.85
C PHE A 253 4.28 10.67 14.14
N THR A 254 3.06 11.19 14.01
CA THR A 254 2.10 11.34 15.10
C THR A 254 0.80 10.66 14.69
N THR A 255 0.44 9.55 15.33
CA THR A 255 -0.85 8.89 15.15
C THR A 255 -1.97 9.69 15.79
N THR A 256 -3.21 9.39 15.41
CA THR A 256 -4.36 9.86 16.18
C THR A 256 -4.47 9.09 17.50
N PRO A 257 -5.19 9.62 18.51
CA PRO A 257 -5.38 8.93 19.80
C PRO A 257 -6.01 7.53 19.68
N ALA A 258 -6.69 7.23 18.56
CA ALA A 258 -7.26 5.92 18.28
C ALA A 258 -6.22 4.85 17.93
N VAL A 259 -4.95 5.23 17.70
CA VAL A 259 -3.87 4.26 17.46
C VAL A 259 -2.74 4.49 18.44
N THR A 260 -2.56 3.52 19.33
CA THR A 260 -1.50 3.47 20.33
C THR A 260 -0.27 2.75 19.80
N LEU A 261 0.88 3.41 19.85
CA LEU A 261 2.18 2.86 19.50
C LEU A 261 2.84 2.21 20.73
N THR A 262 3.33 1.00 20.57
CA THR A 262 4.01 0.23 21.62
C THR A 262 5.52 0.17 21.43
N GLY A 263 6.01 0.62 20.28
CA GLY A 263 7.43 0.61 19.94
C GLY A 263 7.68 0.94 18.48
N VAL A 264 8.96 0.93 18.13
CA VAL A 264 9.46 1.17 16.79
C VAL A 264 10.70 0.31 16.52
N ASP A 265 10.92 -0.11 15.28
CA ASP A 265 12.07 -0.94 14.89
C ASP A 265 13.40 -0.17 14.93
N ALA A 266 13.36 1.14 14.69
CA ALA A 266 14.49 2.05 14.74
C ALA A 266 14.07 3.45 15.22
N GLY A 267 15.02 4.17 15.82
CA GLY A 267 14.74 5.47 16.43
C GLY A 267 14.06 5.32 17.78
N ASP A 268 13.14 6.24 18.09
CA ASP A 268 12.58 6.43 19.42
C ASP A 268 11.04 6.39 19.41
N LEU A 269 10.46 5.70 20.40
CA LEU A 269 9.08 5.91 20.84
C LEU A 269 9.08 7.08 21.83
N ILE A 270 8.56 8.24 21.41
CA ILE A 270 8.52 9.45 22.24
C ILE A 270 7.42 9.31 23.29
N ASP A 271 6.23 8.89 22.83
CA ASP A 271 5.06 8.58 23.64
C ASP A 271 4.14 7.64 22.86
N GLU A 272 2.96 7.36 23.41
CA GLU A 272 1.98 6.41 22.85
C GLU A 272 1.41 6.79 21.48
N ASN A 273 1.62 8.01 20.98
CA ASN A 273 1.19 8.41 19.64
C ASN A 273 2.33 8.96 18.77
N ASN A 274 3.55 9.04 19.30
CA ASN A 274 4.66 9.70 18.61
C ASN A 274 5.88 8.78 18.50
N VAL A 275 6.34 8.57 17.27
CA VAL A 275 7.61 7.90 16.96
C VAL A 275 8.48 8.78 16.11
N SER A 276 9.79 8.68 16.28
CA SER A 276 10.75 9.45 15.51
C SER A 276 11.99 8.66 15.12
N ILE A 277 12.62 9.07 14.02
CA ILE A 277 13.95 8.62 13.63
C ILE A 277 14.82 9.82 13.26
N ASP A 278 16.05 9.83 13.77
CA ASP A 278 17.05 10.83 13.41
C ASP A 278 17.88 10.32 12.23
N ILE A 279 18.04 11.16 11.21
CA ILE A 279 18.81 10.88 10.00
C ILE A 279 19.87 11.95 9.78
N VAL A 280 20.96 11.55 9.12
CA VAL A 280 22.03 12.47 8.70
C VAL A 280 21.96 12.67 7.19
N VAL A 281 21.81 13.91 6.75
CA VAL A 281 21.85 14.28 5.33
C VAL A 281 23.19 14.91 4.99
N ALA A 282 23.96 14.26 4.13
CA ALA A 282 25.27 14.74 3.69
C ALA A 282 25.16 15.85 2.63
N PRO A 283 26.18 16.73 2.49
CA PRO A 283 26.25 17.70 1.41
C PRO A 283 26.10 17.06 0.02
N GLY A 284 25.41 17.76 -0.88
CA GLY A 284 25.32 17.35 -2.28
C GLY A 284 26.67 17.46 -2.95
N GLY A 285 27.10 16.40 -3.65
CA GLY A 285 28.30 16.45 -4.50
C GLY A 285 28.02 17.31 -5.73
N GLY A 286 28.47 18.56 -5.72
CA GLY A 286 28.53 19.40 -6.91
C GLY A 286 29.56 18.84 -7.89
N GLY A 287 29.10 18.01 -8.84
CA GLY A 287 29.87 17.64 -10.03
C GLY A 287 30.07 18.87 -10.91
N GLY A 288 31.07 19.69 -10.59
CA GLY A 288 31.30 20.97 -11.27
C GLY A 288 32.64 21.59 -10.92
N GLY A 289 33.67 20.77 -10.69
CA GLY A 289 35.04 21.26 -10.63
C GLY A 289 35.47 21.78 -12.00
N LYS A 290 35.31 23.08 -12.24
CA LYS A 290 36.11 23.79 -13.25
C LYS A 290 37.58 23.54 -12.90
N LYS A 291 38.30 22.81 -13.76
CA LYS A 291 39.76 22.80 -13.72
C LYS A 291 40.23 24.26 -13.89
N PRO A 292 41.09 24.78 -12.99
CA PRO A 292 41.78 26.02 -13.28
C PRO A 292 42.63 25.79 -14.54
N ARG A 293 42.48 26.71 -15.51
CA ARG A 293 43.42 26.88 -16.62
C ARG A 293 44.63 27.65 -16.13
#